data_AF-A0A1H8K686-F1
#
_entry.id   AF-A0A1H8K686-F1
#
_cell.length_a   1.000
_cell.length_b   1.000
_cell.length_c   1.000
_cell.angle_alpha   90.00
_cell.angle_beta   90.00
_cell.angle_gamma   90.00
#
_symmetry.space_group_name_H-M   'P 1'
#
loop_
_entity.id
_entity.type
_entity.pdbx_description
1 polymer ?
#
loop_
_entity_poly.entity_id
_entity_poly.type
_entity_poly.pdbx_seq_one_letter_code
_entity_poly.pdbx_strand_id
1 'polypeptide(L)'
;MTGAYARHGTYTGYTTHGCRCDRCREAMCRYNKQRLAAIARGEWQPWADIGEVRQHVKALRQAGLSFDLIADLAGVDRRNVELSLSPDRKRVRTSFAEKVLAVTVDLDQMPDWAKVDATGTRRRLQALMYAGWSANTLADMVGLERLAIRKLMDRPRVRVFTARAVRKVFADLCNRMPPCEARYERASVTRAQRHARAQGWAPAMAWDDIDDPREKPKGIRREAS
;
A
#
# COMPACT_ATOMS: atom_id res chain seq x y z
N MET A 1 -16.66 0.93 -30.63
CA MET A 1 -17.45 2.05 -30.06
C MET A 1 -18.43 1.48 -29.04
N THR A 2 -18.06 1.42 -27.77
CA THR A 2 -18.95 1.00 -26.68
C THR A 2 -19.72 2.22 -26.19
N GLY A 3 -21.02 2.30 -26.52
CA GLY A 3 -21.90 3.35 -26.04
C GLY A 3 -22.01 3.30 -24.52
N ALA A 4 -21.34 4.23 -23.83
CA ALA A 4 -21.50 4.40 -22.40
C ALA A 4 -22.94 4.86 -22.13
N TYR A 5 -23.74 4.05 -21.46
CA TYR A 5 -25.05 4.45 -20.95
C TYR A 5 -24.92 5.81 -20.24
N ALA A 6 -25.61 6.83 -20.75
CA ALA A 6 -25.60 8.14 -20.14
C ALA A 6 -26.07 8.01 -18.68
N ARG A 7 -25.24 8.41 -17.72
CA ARG A 7 -25.58 8.32 -16.29
C ARG A 7 -26.68 9.33 -15.95
N HIS A 8 -27.94 8.88 -15.99
CA HIS A 8 -29.09 9.67 -15.58
C HIS A 8 -29.12 9.88 -14.06
N GLY A 9 -29.85 10.91 -13.60
CA GLY A 9 -29.95 11.24 -12.17
C GLY A 9 -28.71 11.87 -11.56
N THR A 10 -27.81 12.42 -12.39
CA THR A 10 -26.57 13.06 -11.96
C THR A 10 -26.43 14.46 -12.56
N TYR A 11 -25.62 15.31 -11.92
CA TYR A 11 -25.29 16.64 -12.44
C TYR A 11 -24.63 16.57 -13.84
N THR A 12 -23.75 15.60 -14.09
CA THR A 12 -23.09 15.39 -15.38
C THR A 12 -24.04 14.86 -16.44
N GLY A 13 -25.04 14.06 -16.05
CA GLY A 13 -26.15 13.68 -16.93
C GLY A 13 -26.85 14.90 -17.52
N TYR A 14 -27.08 15.94 -16.71
CA TYR A 14 -27.68 17.20 -17.18
C TYR A 14 -26.68 18.07 -17.98
N THR A 15 -25.48 18.31 -17.43
CA THR A 15 -24.55 19.31 -17.97
C THR A 15 -23.68 18.81 -19.11
N THR A 16 -23.14 17.58 -19.01
CA THR A 16 -22.21 17.02 -20.00
C THR A 16 -22.94 16.23 -21.07
N HIS A 17 -23.93 15.42 -20.69
CA HIS A 17 -24.64 14.54 -21.61
C HIS A 17 -25.96 15.15 -22.13
N GLY A 18 -26.29 16.38 -21.72
CA GLY A 18 -27.46 17.11 -22.24
C GLY A 18 -28.82 16.54 -21.85
N CYS A 19 -28.90 15.56 -20.94
CA CYS A 19 -30.16 14.95 -20.56
C CYS A 19 -31.06 15.96 -19.84
N ARG A 20 -32.36 15.92 -20.14
CA ARG A 20 -33.38 16.80 -19.57
C ARG A 20 -34.48 16.07 -18.80
N CYS A 21 -34.30 14.79 -18.45
CA CYS A 21 -35.26 14.07 -17.62
C CYS A 21 -35.32 14.65 -16.18
N ASP A 22 -36.41 14.38 -15.46
CA ASP A 22 -36.65 14.96 -14.13
C ASP A 22 -35.54 14.62 -13.13
N ARG A 23 -35.06 13.38 -13.11
CA ARG A 23 -33.94 12.98 -12.24
C ARG A 23 -32.66 13.80 -12.49
N CYS A 24 -32.35 14.14 -13.74
CA CYS A 24 -31.20 14.97 -14.09
C CYS A 24 -31.43 16.45 -13.73
N ARG A 25 -32.65 16.96 -13.92
CA ARG A 25 -33.05 18.32 -13.49
C ARG A 25 -32.96 18.46 -11.97
N GLU A 26 -33.47 17.48 -11.22
CA GLU A 26 -33.38 17.43 -9.76
C GLU A 26 -31.93 17.41 -9.27
N ALA A 27 -31.07 16.59 -9.89
CA ALA A 27 -29.65 16.55 -9.56
C ALA A 27 -28.96 17.91 -9.80
N MET A 28 -29.29 18.59 -10.91
CA MET A 28 -28.82 19.94 -11.22
C MET A 28 -29.30 20.96 -10.18
N CYS A 29 -30.60 20.95 -9.83
CA CYS A 29 -31.16 21.83 -8.81
C CYS A 29 -30.52 21.61 -7.44
N ARG A 30 -30.32 20.35 -7.03
CA ARG A 30 -29.65 19.99 -5.77
C ARG A 30 -28.24 20.55 -5.73
N TYR A 31 -27.47 20.36 -6.80
CA TYR A 31 -26.12 20.90 -6.93
C TYR A 31 -26.12 22.43 -6.82
N ASN A 32 -26.99 23.12 -7.56
CA ASN A 32 -27.08 24.58 -7.52
C ASN A 32 -27.45 25.11 -6.13
N LYS A 33 -28.41 24.46 -5.44
CA LYS A 33 -28.79 24.83 -4.08
C LYS A 33 -27.62 24.70 -3.10
N GLN A 34 -26.89 23.58 -3.15
CA GLN A 34 -25.70 23.36 -2.32
C GLN A 34 -24.60 24.38 -2.63
N ARG A 35 -24.34 24.66 -3.92
CA ARG A 35 -23.35 25.64 -4.36
C ARG A 35 -23.70 27.05 -3.87
N LEU A 36 -24.94 27.51 -4.06
CA LEU A 36 -25.38 28.84 -3.63
C LEU A 36 -25.30 28.99 -2.11
N ALA A 37 -25.68 27.95 -1.35
CA ALA A 37 -25.54 27.96 0.10
C ALA A 37 -24.07 28.07 0.56
N ALA A 38 -23.15 27.36 -0.09
CA ALA A 38 -21.72 27.46 0.19
C ALA A 38 -21.14 28.86 -0.16
N ILE A 39 -21.61 29.47 -1.26
CA ILE A 39 -21.21 30.84 -1.63
C ILE A 39 -21.68 31.84 -0.58
N ALA A 40 -22.94 31.73 -0.14
CA ALA A 40 -23.52 32.62 0.87
C ALA A 40 -22.77 32.56 2.21
N ARG A 41 -22.22 31.38 2.57
CA ARG A 41 -21.38 31.21 3.76
C ARG A 41 -19.90 31.55 3.57
N GLY A 42 -19.48 31.93 2.35
CA GLY A 42 -18.06 32.17 2.04
C GLY A 42 -17.20 30.89 1.98
N GLU A 43 -17.81 29.72 2.02
CA GLU A 43 -17.15 28.41 2.04
C GLU A 43 -16.88 27.85 0.63
N TRP A 44 -17.38 28.51 -0.42
CA TRP A 44 -17.26 28.00 -1.79
C TRP A 44 -15.82 28.11 -2.31
N GLN A 45 -15.06 27.05 -2.11
CA GLN A 45 -13.72 26.88 -2.66
C GLN A 45 -13.71 25.70 -3.65
N PRO A 46 -14.02 25.93 -4.94
CA PRO A 46 -14.14 24.85 -5.93
C PRO A 46 -12.80 24.27 -6.41
N TRP A 47 -11.70 24.92 -6.03
CA TRP A 47 -10.36 24.64 -6.52
C TRP A 47 -9.36 24.76 -5.37
N ALA A 48 -8.56 23.72 -5.18
CA ALA A 48 -7.42 23.69 -4.26
C ALA A 48 -6.10 23.81 -5.03
N ASP A 49 -5.05 24.28 -4.33
CA ASP A 49 -3.68 24.18 -4.82
C ASP A 49 -3.27 22.70 -4.91
N ILE A 50 -2.52 22.35 -5.96
CA ILE A 50 -2.11 20.96 -6.18
C ILE A 50 -0.82 20.57 -5.45
N GLY A 51 -0.06 21.54 -4.94
CA GLY A 51 1.26 21.34 -4.33
C GLY A 51 1.24 20.28 -3.23
N GLU A 52 0.31 20.41 -2.29
CA GLU A 52 0.12 19.45 -1.19
C GLU A 52 -0.25 18.07 -1.72
N VAL A 53 -1.20 17.99 -2.64
CA VAL A 53 -1.62 16.72 -3.27
C VAL A 53 -0.44 16.05 -3.97
N ARG A 54 0.38 16.83 -4.70
CA ARG A 54 1.55 16.32 -5.42
C ARG A 54 2.61 15.79 -4.46
N GLN A 55 2.89 16.51 -3.38
CA GLN A 55 3.83 16.06 -2.35
C GLN A 55 3.33 14.78 -1.69
N HIS A 56 2.04 14.71 -1.35
CA HIS A 56 1.42 13.55 -0.75
C HIS A 56 1.47 12.32 -1.67
N VAL A 57 1.07 12.47 -2.94
CA VAL A 57 1.16 11.37 -3.92
C VAL A 57 2.60 10.91 -4.09
N LYS A 58 3.59 11.82 -4.10
CA LYS A 58 5.01 11.42 -4.11
C LYS A 58 5.37 10.60 -2.87
N ALA A 59 4.96 11.02 -1.67
CA ALA A 59 5.22 10.28 -0.43
C ALA A 59 4.59 8.88 -0.46
N LEU A 60 3.32 8.76 -0.87
CA LEU A 60 2.64 7.46 -1.02
C LEU A 60 3.35 6.54 -2.04
N ARG A 61 3.83 7.11 -3.15
CA ARG A 61 4.61 6.36 -4.16
C ARG A 61 5.95 5.90 -3.62
N GLN A 62 6.63 6.72 -2.82
CA GLN A 62 7.90 6.38 -2.17
C GLN A 62 7.71 5.30 -1.11
N ALA A 63 6.57 5.29 -0.43
CA ALA A 63 6.16 4.22 0.47
C ALA A 63 5.63 2.97 -0.26
N GLY A 64 5.67 2.97 -1.61
CA GLY A 64 5.44 1.78 -2.43
C GLY A 64 4.01 1.54 -2.91
N LEU A 65 3.06 2.44 -2.63
CA LEU A 65 1.70 2.33 -3.17
C LEU A 65 1.69 2.59 -4.68
N SER A 66 0.93 1.80 -5.46
CA SER A 66 0.72 2.09 -6.89
C SER A 66 -0.32 3.18 -7.11
N PHE A 67 -0.29 3.83 -8.28
CA PHE A 67 -1.33 4.79 -8.67
C PHE A 67 -2.73 4.17 -8.63
N ASP A 68 -2.87 2.91 -9.05
CA ASP A 68 -4.14 2.18 -8.97
C ASP A 68 -4.63 2.07 -7.53
N LEU A 69 -3.75 1.66 -6.61
CA LEU A 69 -4.13 1.51 -5.20
C LEU A 69 -4.49 2.86 -4.57
N ILE A 70 -3.74 3.92 -4.86
CA ILE A 70 -4.05 5.27 -4.37
C ILE A 70 -5.44 5.70 -4.90
N ALA A 71 -5.72 5.45 -6.17
CA ALA A 71 -6.98 5.80 -6.80
C ALA A 71 -8.16 5.02 -6.20
N ASP A 72 -7.99 3.71 -5.98
CA ASP A 72 -8.99 2.85 -5.37
C ASP A 72 -9.28 3.28 -3.93
N LEU A 73 -8.24 3.56 -3.12
CA LEU A 73 -8.37 4.01 -1.74
C LEU A 73 -9.04 5.40 -1.65
N ALA A 74 -8.68 6.33 -2.54
CA ALA A 74 -9.28 7.66 -2.59
C ALA A 74 -10.67 7.68 -3.25
N GLY A 75 -11.07 6.61 -3.95
CA GLY A 75 -12.30 6.60 -4.76
C GLY A 75 -12.29 7.69 -5.84
N VAL A 76 -11.17 7.79 -6.57
CA VAL A 76 -10.95 8.74 -7.67
C VAL A 76 -10.44 8.04 -8.92
N ASP A 77 -10.46 8.74 -10.05
CA ASP A 77 -9.89 8.23 -11.30
C ASP A 77 -8.36 8.19 -11.24
N ARG A 78 -7.76 7.03 -11.58
CA ARG A 78 -6.31 6.80 -11.61
C ARG A 78 -5.57 7.83 -12.47
N ARG A 79 -6.12 8.27 -13.60
CA ARG A 79 -5.51 9.29 -14.47
C ARG A 79 -5.37 10.62 -13.74
N ASN A 80 -6.31 11.00 -12.88
CA ASN A 80 -6.21 12.23 -12.11
C ASN A 80 -5.10 12.16 -11.04
N VAL A 81 -4.88 10.98 -10.44
CA VAL A 81 -3.76 10.77 -9.51
C VAL A 81 -2.43 10.92 -10.25
N GLU A 82 -2.29 10.30 -11.42
CA GLU A 82 -1.09 10.40 -12.25
C GLU A 82 -0.83 11.85 -12.71
N LEU A 83 -1.87 12.53 -13.22
CA LEU A 83 -1.78 13.93 -13.66
C LEU A 83 -1.48 14.91 -12.51
N SER A 84 -1.66 14.52 -11.25
CA SER A 84 -1.28 15.37 -10.12
C SER A 84 0.24 15.60 -10.04
N LEU A 85 1.02 14.67 -10.60
CA LEU A 85 2.48 14.78 -10.69
C LEU A 85 2.97 15.62 -11.87
N SER A 86 2.10 15.98 -12.82
CA SER A 86 2.47 16.85 -13.94
C SER A 86 2.90 18.23 -13.43
N PRO A 87 4.02 18.79 -13.94
CA PRO A 87 4.50 20.11 -13.52
C PRO A 87 3.56 21.25 -13.96
N ASP A 88 2.83 21.07 -15.05
CA ASP A 88 2.04 22.15 -15.67
C ASP A 88 0.69 22.41 -14.98
N ARG A 89 0.20 21.42 -14.22
CA ARG A 89 -1.07 21.57 -13.49
C ARG A 89 -0.82 22.36 -12.20
N LYS A 90 -1.61 23.42 -12.00
CA LYS A 90 -1.52 24.28 -10.79
C LYS A 90 -2.67 24.09 -9.80
N ARG A 91 -3.85 23.67 -10.26
CA ARG A 91 -5.05 23.55 -9.43
C ARG A 91 -5.79 22.25 -9.70
N VAL A 92 -6.49 21.77 -8.69
CA VAL A 92 -7.39 20.60 -8.74
C VAL A 92 -8.71 20.91 -8.06
N ARG A 93 -9.74 20.09 -8.29
CA ARG A 93 -10.98 20.20 -7.52
C ARG A 93 -10.70 19.92 -6.05
N THR A 94 -11.27 20.72 -5.16
CA THR A 94 -11.10 20.56 -3.70
C THR A 94 -11.52 19.16 -3.24
N SER A 95 -12.63 18.65 -3.76
CA SER A 95 -13.09 17.28 -3.48
C SER A 95 -12.12 16.18 -3.94
N PHE A 96 -11.30 16.43 -4.97
CA PHE A 96 -10.23 15.50 -5.37
C PHE A 96 -9.05 15.60 -4.41
N ALA A 97 -8.66 16.82 -4.02
CA ALA A 97 -7.58 17.04 -3.07
C ALA A 97 -7.88 16.37 -1.73
N GLU A 98 -9.05 16.62 -1.15
CA GLU A 98 -9.49 16.03 0.12
C GLU A 98 -9.42 14.50 0.10
N LYS A 99 -9.95 13.88 -0.95
CA LYS A 99 -9.95 12.42 -1.11
C LYS A 99 -8.55 11.82 -1.19
N VAL A 100 -7.65 12.46 -1.94
CA VAL A 100 -6.28 11.96 -2.10
C VAL A 100 -5.46 12.19 -0.83
N LEU A 101 -5.62 13.35 -0.18
CA LEU A 101 -4.95 13.68 1.08
C LEU A 101 -5.40 12.78 2.25
N ALA A 102 -6.63 12.26 2.20
CA ALA A 102 -7.12 11.30 3.18
C ALA A 102 -6.49 9.89 3.07
N VAL A 103 -5.79 9.57 1.97
CA VAL A 103 -5.14 8.26 1.81
C VAL A 103 -3.89 8.18 2.68
N THR A 104 -3.81 7.18 3.55
CA THR A 104 -2.66 6.93 4.44
C THR A 104 -1.97 5.61 4.12
N VAL A 105 -0.73 5.44 4.61
CA VAL A 105 0.06 4.20 4.48
C VAL A 105 -0.14 3.27 5.69
N ASP A 106 -1.29 3.36 6.36
CA ASP A 106 -1.55 2.49 7.51
C ASP A 106 -1.96 1.09 7.03
N LEU A 107 -1.03 0.13 7.17
CA LEU A 107 -1.28 -1.27 6.84
C LEU A 107 -2.51 -1.83 7.54
N ASP A 108 -2.94 -1.32 8.69
CA ASP A 108 -4.10 -1.80 9.46
C ASP A 108 -5.43 -1.20 9.00
N GLN A 109 -5.38 -0.09 8.25
CA GLN A 109 -6.57 0.53 7.65
C GLN A 109 -6.78 0.10 6.19
N MET A 110 -5.78 -0.49 5.54
CA MET A 110 -5.88 -0.95 4.17
C MET A 110 -6.77 -2.20 4.02
N PRO A 111 -7.42 -2.39 2.86
CA PRO A 111 -8.17 -3.62 2.60
C PRO A 111 -7.22 -4.80 2.33
N ASP A 112 -7.62 -6.00 2.74
CA ASP A 112 -6.81 -7.22 2.67
C ASP A 112 -6.31 -7.59 1.26
N TRP A 113 -7.09 -7.25 0.24
CA TRP A 113 -6.77 -7.52 -1.16
C TRP A 113 -5.73 -6.58 -1.76
N ALA A 114 -5.49 -5.42 -1.14
CA ALA A 114 -4.56 -4.41 -1.64
C ALA A 114 -3.14 -4.98 -1.71
N LYS A 115 -2.35 -4.50 -2.67
CA LYS A 115 -0.95 -4.90 -2.84
C LYS A 115 -0.02 -3.76 -2.46
N VAL A 116 0.84 -4.01 -1.48
CA VAL A 116 1.85 -3.07 -0.98
C VAL A 116 3.25 -3.56 -1.32
N ASP A 117 4.25 -2.72 -1.10
CA ASP A 117 5.64 -3.08 -1.25
C ASP A 117 5.99 -4.27 -0.33
N ALA A 118 6.72 -5.25 -0.88
CA ALA A 118 7.06 -6.46 -0.15
C ALA A 118 8.33 -6.35 0.69
N THR A 119 9.05 -5.22 0.66
CA THR A 119 10.36 -5.05 1.30
C THR A 119 10.32 -5.38 2.78
N GLY A 120 9.41 -4.76 3.53
CA GLY A 120 9.24 -5.03 4.95
C GLY A 120 8.84 -6.48 5.26
N THR A 121 7.98 -7.07 4.43
CA THR A 121 7.56 -8.48 4.59
C THR A 121 8.72 -9.44 4.34
N ARG A 122 9.48 -9.20 3.26
CA ARG A 122 10.66 -9.96 2.86
C ARG A 122 11.73 -9.90 3.94
N ARG A 123 12.09 -8.70 4.40
CA ARG A 123 13.13 -8.50 5.41
C ARG A 123 12.76 -9.16 6.75
N ARG A 124 11.49 -9.12 7.17
CA ARG A 124 11.03 -9.85 8.37
C ARG A 124 11.22 -11.36 8.24
N LEU A 125 10.81 -11.96 7.12
CA LEU A 125 11.01 -13.39 6.87
C LEU A 125 12.50 -13.75 6.83
N GLN A 126 13.32 -12.95 6.15
CA GLN A 126 14.77 -13.13 6.07
C GLN A 126 15.43 -13.06 7.44
N ALA A 127 15.03 -12.11 8.28
CA ALA A 127 15.54 -11.96 9.64
C ALA A 127 15.15 -13.13 10.55
N LEU A 128 13.93 -13.66 10.44
CA LEU A 128 13.53 -14.87 11.18
C LEU A 128 14.33 -16.09 10.73
N MET A 129 14.58 -16.22 9.42
CA MET A 129 15.44 -17.28 8.89
C MET A 129 16.89 -17.13 9.33
N TYR A 130 17.38 -15.90 9.46
CA TYR A 130 18.69 -15.59 10.04
C TYR A 130 18.77 -16.02 11.52
N ALA A 131 17.70 -15.83 12.29
CA ALA A 131 17.60 -16.32 13.67
C ALA A 131 17.47 -17.86 13.76
N GLY A 132 17.08 -18.53 12.66
CA GLY A 132 17.02 -19.98 12.53
C GLY A 132 15.63 -20.56 12.39
N TRP A 133 14.59 -19.74 12.25
CA TRP A 133 13.25 -20.20 11.92
C TRP A 133 13.21 -20.69 10.47
N SER A 134 12.87 -21.95 10.25
CA SER A 134 12.83 -22.50 8.90
C SER A 134 11.67 -21.93 8.07
N ALA A 135 11.84 -21.80 6.75
CA ALA A 135 10.77 -21.35 5.87
C ALA A 135 9.50 -22.22 5.96
N ASN A 136 9.64 -23.52 6.27
CA ASN A 136 8.51 -24.42 6.45
C ASN A 136 7.73 -24.07 7.72
N THR A 137 8.44 -23.89 8.83
CA THR A 137 7.85 -23.48 10.12
C THR A 137 7.13 -22.14 9.99
N LEU A 138 7.76 -21.17 9.30
CA LEU A 138 7.14 -19.86 9.05
C LEU A 138 5.91 -19.98 8.14
N ALA A 139 5.94 -20.85 7.12
CA ALA A 139 4.78 -21.10 6.27
C ALA A 139 3.59 -21.63 7.08
N ASP A 140 3.83 -22.62 7.92
CA ASP A 140 2.81 -23.24 8.77
C ASP A 140 2.20 -22.21 9.75
N MET A 141 3.03 -21.34 10.36
CA MET A 141 2.57 -20.29 11.28
C MET A 141 1.80 -19.14 10.62
N VAL A 142 2.20 -18.74 9.42
CA VAL A 142 1.49 -17.69 8.66
C VAL A 142 0.22 -18.24 8.01
N GLY A 143 0.08 -19.57 7.91
CA GLY A 143 -1.03 -20.23 7.22
C GLY A 143 -0.89 -20.21 5.70
N LEU A 144 0.34 -20.32 5.20
CA LEU A 144 0.65 -20.30 3.77
C LEU A 144 1.32 -21.59 3.31
N GLU A 145 1.24 -21.83 2.00
CA GLU A 145 2.02 -22.90 1.39
C GLU A 145 3.53 -22.60 1.46
N ARG A 146 4.35 -23.63 1.65
CA ARG A 146 5.82 -23.52 1.75
C ARG A 146 6.45 -22.85 0.52
N LEU A 147 5.97 -23.18 -0.68
CA LEU A 147 6.43 -22.53 -1.92
C LEU A 147 6.01 -21.06 -1.99
N ALA A 148 4.91 -20.67 -1.33
CA ALA A 148 4.47 -19.28 -1.28
C ALA A 148 5.45 -18.41 -0.47
N ILE A 149 5.93 -18.88 0.69
CA ILE A 149 6.96 -18.15 1.48
C ILE A 149 8.20 -17.87 0.66
N ARG A 150 8.71 -18.86 -0.08
CA ARG A 150 9.86 -18.66 -0.97
C ARG A 150 9.58 -17.61 -2.05
N LYS A 151 8.44 -17.72 -2.74
CA LYS A 151 8.04 -16.74 -3.76
C LYS A 151 7.82 -15.33 -3.19
N LEU A 152 7.39 -15.20 -1.94
CA LEU A 152 7.22 -13.90 -1.28
C LEU A 152 8.55 -13.17 -1.09
N MET A 153 9.64 -13.91 -0.92
CA MET A 153 10.97 -13.30 -0.76
C MET A 153 11.52 -12.68 -2.04
N ASP A 154 10.96 -13.01 -3.22
CA ASP A 154 11.42 -12.46 -4.50
C ASP A 154 10.45 -11.41 -5.07
N ARG A 155 9.16 -11.52 -4.77
CA ARG A 155 8.11 -10.66 -5.34
C ARG A 155 8.24 -9.20 -4.89
N PRO A 156 8.07 -8.21 -5.78
CA PRO A 156 8.16 -6.80 -5.41
C PRO A 156 6.96 -6.33 -4.59
N ARG A 157 5.82 -7.02 -4.69
CA ARG A 157 4.58 -6.65 -4.01
C ARG A 157 3.91 -7.84 -3.36
N VAL A 158 3.26 -7.60 -2.23
CA VAL A 158 2.55 -8.59 -1.43
C VAL A 158 1.16 -8.08 -1.07
N ARG A 159 0.21 -8.99 -0.85
CA ARG A 159 -1.13 -8.60 -0.36
C ARG A 159 -1.03 -8.10 1.08
N VAL A 160 -1.83 -7.09 1.44
CA VAL A 160 -1.89 -6.54 2.81
C VAL A 160 -2.22 -7.64 3.82
N PHE A 161 -3.15 -8.54 3.51
CA PHE A 161 -3.45 -9.72 4.34
C PHE A 161 -2.19 -10.50 4.73
N THR A 162 -1.35 -10.82 3.74
CA THR A 162 -0.11 -11.57 3.97
C THR A 162 0.93 -10.73 4.70
N ALA A 163 1.06 -9.45 4.38
CA ALA A 163 1.98 -8.55 5.08
C ALA A 163 1.65 -8.47 6.58
N ARG A 164 0.36 -8.34 6.93
CA ARG A 164 -0.13 -8.36 8.32
C ARG A 164 0.17 -9.69 9.01
N ALA A 165 -0.11 -10.81 8.36
CA ALA A 165 0.14 -12.14 8.93
C ALA A 165 1.63 -12.36 9.23
N VAL A 166 2.52 -11.96 8.31
CA VAL A 166 3.98 -12.00 8.53
C VAL A 166 4.41 -11.02 9.60
N ARG A 167 3.85 -9.80 9.64
CA ARG A 167 4.15 -8.79 10.69
C ARG A 167 3.81 -9.33 12.07
N LYS A 168 2.68 -10.02 12.22
CA LYS A 168 2.26 -10.67 13.47
C LYS A 168 3.25 -11.77 13.88
N VAL A 169 3.53 -12.72 12.98
CA VAL A 169 4.50 -13.81 13.26
C VAL A 169 5.88 -13.25 13.60
N PHE A 170 6.32 -12.19 12.92
CA PHE A 170 7.58 -11.54 13.24
C PHE A 170 7.60 -10.93 14.64
N ALA A 171 6.56 -10.19 15.02
CA ALA A 171 6.45 -9.61 16.35
C ALA A 171 6.48 -10.68 17.45
N ASP A 172 5.86 -11.83 17.21
CA ASP A 172 5.83 -12.95 18.17
C ASP A 172 7.20 -13.65 18.31
N LEU A 173 7.98 -13.72 17.23
CA LEU A 173 9.18 -14.56 17.15
C LEU A 173 10.51 -13.81 17.15
N CYS A 174 10.54 -12.50 16.91
CA CYS A 174 11.79 -11.76 16.69
C CYS A 174 12.79 -11.85 17.86
N ASN A 175 12.29 -12.03 19.09
CA ASN A 175 13.09 -12.19 20.31
C ASN A 175 13.08 -13.63 20.85
N ARG A 176 12.63 -14.61 20.05
CA ARG A 176 12.55 -16.02 20.45
C ARG A 176 13.48 -16.88 19.62
N MET A 177 14.10 -17.86 20.27
CA MET A 177 14.84 -18.91 19.59
C MET A 177 13.88 -20.01 19.13
N PRO A 178 14.08 -20.57 17.93
CA PRO A 178 13.35 -21.77 17.51
C PRO A 178 13.69 -22.96 18.43
N PRO A 179 12.77 -23.93 18.58
CA PRO A 179 13.06 -25.18 19.28
C PRO A 179 14.31 -25.87 18.72
N CYS A 180 15.12 -26.46 19.61
CA CYS A 180 16.38 -27.12 19.23
C CYS A 180 16.74 -28.32 20.13
N GLU A 181 15.75 -28.92 20.79
CA GLU A 181 15.95 -30.04 21.71
C GLU A 181 16.15 -31.35 20.94
N ALA A 182 15.33 -31.58 19.91
CA ALA A 182 15.43 -32.77 19.08
C ALA A 182 16.47 -32.60 17.96
N ARG A 183 17.06 -33.72 17.52
CA ARG A 183 18.07 -33.74 16.44
C ARG A 183 17.56 -33.10 15.15
N TYR A 184 16.31 -33.35 14.77
CA TYR A 184 15.73 -32.80 13.53
C TYR A 184 15.51 -31.28 13.63
N GLU A 185 15.21 -30.77 14.82
CA GLU A 185 15.03 -29.34 15.10
C GLU A 185 16.36 -28.61 14.97
N ARG A 186 17.42 -29.12 15.62
CA ARG A 186 18.78 -28.59 15.46
C ARG A 186 19.18 -28.54 13.99
N ALA A 187 18.95 -29.63 13.25
CA ALA A 187 19.26 -29.68 11.82
C ALA A 187 18.43 -28.68 11.00
N SER A 188 17.18 -28.39 11.39
CA SER A 188 16.34 -27.38 10.75
C SER A 188 16.88 -25.97 11.00
N VAL A 189 17.21 -25.64 12.25
CA VAL A 189 17.79 -24.36 12.67
C VAL A 189 19.10 -24.09 11.93
N THR A 190 20.04 -25.04 11.95
CA THR A 190 21.33 -24.90 11.27
C THR A 190 21.16 -24.68 9.76
N ARG A 191 20.22 -25.38 9.11
CA ARG A 191 19.94 -25.20 7.68
C ARG A 191 19.39 -23.82 7.36
N ALA A 192 18.45 -23.32 8.17
CA ALA A 192 17.88 -21.98 8.00
C ALA A 192 18.95 -20.89 8.14
N GLN A 193 19.76 -20.96 9.20
CA GLN A 193 20.84 -20.01 9.45
C GLN A 193 21.91 -20.05 8.35
N ARG A 194 22.35 -21.25 7.94
CA ARG A 194 23.32 -21.40 6.85
C ARG A 194 22.80 -20.81 5.54
N HIS A 195 21.53 -21.04 5.22
CA HIS A 195 20.91 -20.48 4.03
C HIS A 195 20.85 -18.95 4.10
N ALA A 196 20.38 -18.38 5.21
CA ALA A 196 20.30 -16.94 5.40
C ALA A 196 21.67 -16.26 5.29
N ARG A 197 22.72 -16.85 5.90
CA ARG A 197 24.10 -16.36 5.81
C ARG A 197 24.64 -16.44 4.37
N ALA A 198 24.43 -17.56 3.68
CA ALA A 198 24.86 -17.73 2.29
C ALA A 198 24.18 -16.72 1.34
N GLN A 199 22.97 -16.28 1.66
CA GLN A 199 22.25 -15.24 0.90
C GLN A 199 22.58 -13.80 1.37
N GLY A 200 23.46 -13.65 2.37
CA GLY A 200 23.83 -12.35 2.93
C GLY A 200 22.66 -11.61 3.60
N TRP A 201 21.68 -12.35 4.13
CA TRP A 201 20.51 -11.76 4.76
C TRP A 201 20.82 -11.15 6.12
N ALA A 202 20.05 -10.13 6.46
CA ALA A 202 20.20 -9.31 7.65
C ALA A 202 19.42 -9.84 8.86
N PRO A 203 19.99 -9.79 10.08
CA PRO A 203 19.20 -9.95 11.30
C PRO A 203 18.23 -8.78 11.49
N ALA A 204 17.22 -8.96 12.35
CA ALA A 204 16.21 -7.93 12.63
C ALA A 204 16.83 -6.62 13.15
N MET A 205 17.82 -6.72 14.05
CA MET A 205 18.51 -5.58 14.66
C MET A 205 19.41 -4.79 13.70
N ALA A 206 19.60 -5.24 12.47
CA ALA A 206 20.34 -4.50 11.47
C ALA A 206 19.53 -3.36 10.84
N TRP A 207 18.25 -3.21 11.19
CA TRP A 207 17.32 -2.24 10.64
C TRP A 207 16.79 -1.31 11.74
N ASP A 208 16.79 0.00 11.50
CA ASP A 208 16.05 0.99 12.30
C ASP A 208 14.57 1.01 11.86
N ASP A 209 14.33 1.12 10.55
CA ASP A 209 13.03 0.97 9.90
C ASP A 209 13.10 -0.16 8.85
N ILE A 210 12.65 -1.34 9.27
CA ILE A 210 12.65 -2.53 8.41
C ILE A 210 11.72 -2.37 7.19
N ASP A 211 10.77 -1.44 7.22
CA ASP A 211 9.80 -1.19 6.16
C ASP A 211 10.29 -0.18 5.11
N ASP A 212 11.24 0.71 5.44
CA ASP A 212 11.77 1.69 4.49
C ASP A 212 12.58 1.02 3.37
N PRO A 213 12.11 1.05 2.11
CA PRO A 213 12.82 0.44 0.99
C PRO A 213 14.21 1.04 0.72
N ARG A 214 14.46 2.27 1.19
CA ARG A 214 15.72 2.99 0.99
C ARG A 214 16.76 2.68 2.06
N GLU A 215 16.32 2.16 3.20
CA GLU A 215 17.22 1.79 4.27
C GLU A 215 18.14 0.64 3.84
N LYS A 216 19.39 0.69 4.31
CA LYS A 216 20.37 -0.38 4.15
C LYS A 216 20.69 -0.99 5.51
N PRO A 217 20.89 -2.32 5.58
CA PRO A 217 21.13 -2.99 6.85
C PRO A 217 22.52 -2.63 7.38
N LYS A 218 22.60 -2.41 8.70
CA LYS A 218 23.83 -2.04 9.41
C LYS A 218 24.56 -3.27 9.95
N GLY A 219 25.89 -3.18 10.03
CA GLY A 219 26.71 -4.17 10.73
C GLY A 219 26.89 -5.52 10.03
N ILE A 220 26.47 -5.67 8.77
CA ILE A 220 26.62 -6.93 8.01
C ILE A 220 27.93 -6.89 7.22
N ARG A 221 28.88 -7.74 7.60
CA ARG A 221 30.01 -8.09 6.72
C ARG A 221 29.50 -9.10 5.70
N ARG A 222 29.50 -8.73 4.42
CA ARG A 222 29.31 -9.72 3.35
C ARG A 222 30.56 -10.61 3.34
N GLU A 223 30.42 -11.88 3.67
CA GLU A 223 31.46 -12.86 3.36
C GLU A 223 31.57 -12.90 1.84
N ALA A 224 32.71 -12.41 1.32
CA ALA A 224 32.97 -12.41 -0.11
C ALA A 224 32.94 -13.85 -0.63
N SER A 225 32.18 -14.07 -1.70
CA SER A 225 32.18 -15.34 -2.45
C SER A 225 33.52 -15.55 -3.15
#